data_AF-A0A6A7K5R1-F1
#
_entry.id   AF-A0A6A7K5R1-F1
#
_cell.length_a   1.000
_cell.length_b   1.000
_cell.length_c   1.000
_cell.angle_alpha   90.00
_cell.angle_beta   90.00
_cell.angle_gamma   90.00
#
_symmetry.space_group_name_H-M   'P 1'
#
loop_
_entity.id
_entity.type
_entity.pdbx_description
1 polymer ?
#
loop_
_entity_poly.entity_id
_entity_poly.type
_entity_poly.pdbx_seq_one_letter_code
_entity_poly.pdbx_strand_id
1 'polypeptide(L)'
;MNGGIFLNFNESTTCNNNYLPKLILDLEEYIQSELQDSAFYEELSAIAPTGISSELLLEFSDDEKIHAESLQTIYSKLKGRSYTPKPLLPVQINDFTQALIQRIEVETRDYKKYGKHYLDAPTNDLQDLFFSIRDIEAQHAMRIPILLEDLRDRVK
;
A
#
# COMPACT_ATOMS: atom_id res chain seq x y z
N MET A 1 31.98 -7.25 -16.93
CA MET A 1 31.13 -6.71 -18.01
C MET A 1 30.13 -5.78 -17.36
N ASN A 2 30.41 -4.48 -17.45
CA ASN A 2 29.57 -3.42 -16.88
C ASN A 2 28.57 -2.96 -17.95
N GLY A 3 27.29 -3.14 -17.68
CA GLY A 3 26.20 -2.66 -18.53
C GLY A 3 25.13 -2.02 -17.65
N GLY A 4 25.48 -0.92 -16.98
CA GLY A 4 24.51 -0.07 -16.29
C GLY A 4 23.82 0.82 -17.30
N ILE A 5 22.51 0.66 -17.45
CA ILE A 5 21.67 1.54 -18.26
C ILE A 5 21.57 2.87 -17.52
N PHE A 6 22.21 3.91 -18.04
CA PHE A 6 21.99 5.28 -17.60
C PHE A 6 20.64 5.75 -18.13
N LEU A 7 19.70 6.02 -17.23
CA LEU A 7 18.49 6.75 -17.58
C LEU A 7 18.89 8.20 -17.91
N ASN A 8 18.59 8.64 -19.13
CA ASN A 8 18.83 9.99 -19.61
C ASN A 8 17.90 10.97 -18.88
N PHE A 9 18.45 11.72 -17.92
CA PHE A 9 17.75 12.84 -17.28
C PHE A 9 17.89 14.10 -18.15
N ASN A 10 16.92 14.35 -19.03
CA ASN A 10 16.77 15.65 -19.68
C ASN A 10 15.65 16.45 -18.99
N GLU A 11 16.09 17.49 -18.26
CA GLU A 11 15.46 18.77 -17.92
C GLU A 11 13.92 18.87 -17.81
N SER A 12 13.42 18.97 -16.57
CA SER A 12 12.73 20.17 -16.04
C SER A 12 11.76 19.82 -14.91
N THR A 13 12.31 19.65 -13.71
CA THR A 13 11.61 19.93 -12.46
C THR A 13 12.67 20.03 -11.39
N THR A 14 12.57 21.02 -10.51
CA THR A 14 13.41 21.16 -9.32
C THR A 14 13.15 19.98 -8.39
N CYS A 15 13.66 18.79 -8.73
CA CYS A 15 13.66 17.64 -7.86
C CYS A 15 14.55 17.99 -6.67
N ASN A 16 14.01 17.81 -5.47
CA ASN A 16 14.83 17.82 -4.27
C ASN A 16 15.89 16.73 -4.45
N ASN A 17 17.17 17.11 -4.58
CA ASN A 17 18.28 16.19 -4.86
C ASN A 17 18.40 15.01 -3.87
N ASN A 18 17.67 15.06 -2.76
CA ASN A 18 17.60 14.01 -1.73
C ASN A 18 16.37 13.09 -1.83
N TYR A 19 15.44 13.28 -2.78
CA TYR A 19 14.22 12.48 -2.88
C TYR A 19 14.50 11.02 -3.19
N LEU A 20 15.20 10.72 -4.30
CA LEU A 20 15.44 9.34 -4.73
C LEU A 20 16.26 8.53 -3.72
N PRO A 21 17.38 9.07 -3.14
CA PRO A 21 18.10 8.35 -2.09
C PRO A 21 17.24 8.02 -0.88
N LYS A 22 16.36 8.95 -0.45
CA LYS A 22 15.43 8.72 0.64
C LYS A 22 14.38 7.67 0.27
N LEU A 23 13.76 7.79 -0.90
CA LEU A 23 12.75 6.85 -1.37
C LEU A 23 13.28 5.42 -1.41
N ILE A 24 14.52 5.19 -1.87
CA ILE A 24 15.11 3.85 -1.92
C ILE A 24 15.18 3.21 -0.52
N LEU A 25 15.45 4.00 0.52
CA LEU A 25 15.46 3.51 1.91
C LEU A 25 14.04 3.22 2.39
N ASP A 26 13.10 4.12 2.10
CA ASP A 26 11.70 3.99 2.53
C ASP A 26 10.99 2.80 1.83
N LEU A 27 11.35 2.46 0.59
CA LEU A 27 10.70 1.40 -0.19
C LEU A 27 10.76 0.03 0.49
N GLU A 28 11.83 -0.31 1.21
CA GLU A 28 11.91 -1.60 1.93
C GLU A 28 10.87 -1.67 3.05
N GLU A 29 10.64 -0.55 3.75
CA GLU A 29 9.61 -0.42 4.78
C GLU A 29 8.22 -0.44 4.16
N TYR A 30 8.00 0.27 3.05
CA TYR A 30 6.70 0.31 2.39
C TYR A 30 6.30 -1.07 1.89
N ILE A 31 7.19 -1.78 1.17
CA ILE A 31 6.94 -3.15 0.72
C ILE A 31 6.58 -4.06 1.90
N GLN A 32 7.29 -3.91 3.04
CA GLN A 32 7.02 -4.72 4.22
C GLN A 32 5.65 -4.39 4.85
N SER A 33 5.26 -3.12 4.86
CA SER A 33 3.95 -2.67 5.35
C SER A 33 2.84 -3.24 4.48
N GLU A 34 2.92 -3.06 3.16
CA GLU A 34 1.90 -3.54 2.22
C GLU A 34 1.69 -5.06 2.32
N LEU A 35 2.77 -5.84 2.49
CA LEU A 35 2.64 -7.29 2.71
C LEU A 35 2.00 -7.62 4.07
N GLN A 36 2.25 -6.81 5.10
CA GLN A 36 1.64 -6.97 6.41
C GLN A 36 0.15 -6.61 6.37
N ASP A 37 -0.21 -5.58 5.61
CA ASP A 37 -1.58 -5.10 5.41
C ASP A 37 -2.39 -6.12 4.59
N SER A 38 -1.80 -6.70 3.55
CA SER A 38 -2.35 -7.83 2.80
C SER A 38 -2.71 -9.00 3.73
N ALA A 39 -1.74 -9.49 4.52
CA ALA A 39 -1.97 -10.58 5.46
C ALA A 39 -3.00 -10.23 6.54
N PHE A 40 -3.04 -8.96 6.97
CA PHE A 40 -4.04 -8.49 7.92
C PHE A 40 -5.45 -8.58 7.35
N TYR A 41 -5.64 -8.14 6.11
CA TYR A 41 -6.94 -8.19 5.43
C TYR A 41 -7.40 -9.63 5.13
N GLU A 42 -6.46 -10.53 4.77
CA GLU A 42 -6.75 -11.95 4.61
C GLU A 42 -7.29 -12.56 5.93
N GLU A 43 -6.60 -12.34 7.05
CA GLU A 43 -7.03 -12.82 8.37
C GLU A 43 -8.34 -12.17 8.84
N LEU A 44 -8.53 -10.87 8.54
CA LEU A 44 -9.77 -10.17 8.86
C LEU A 44 -10.94 -10.72 8.05
N SER A 45 -10.73 -11.07 6.78
CA SER A 45 -11.76 -11.70 5.94
C SER A 45 -12.21 -13.05 6.49
N ALA A 46 -11.28 -13.83 7.05
CA ALA A 46 -11.56 -15.18 7.56
C ALA A 46 -12.51 -15.17 8.77
N ILE A 47 -12.54 -14.07 9.52
CA ILE A 47 -13.43 -13.87 10.66
C ILE A 47 -14.60 -12.95 10.35
N ALA A 48 -14.77 -12.52 9.09
CA ALA A 48 -15.83 -11.61 8.70
C ALA A 48 -17.20 -12.29 8.88
N PRO A 49 -18.22 -11.57 9.39
CA PRO A 49 -19.50 -12.17 9.73
C PRO A 49 -20.39 -12.48 8.51
N THR A 50 -20.01 -12.01 7.32
CA THR A 50 -20.79 -12.20 6.09
C THR A 50 -19.88 -12.52 4.92
N GLY A 51 -20.42 -13.23 3.93
CA GLY A 51 -19.70 -13.51 2.68
C GLY A 51 -19.33 -12.23 1.92
N ILE A 52 -20.21 -11.22 1.91
CA ILE A 52 -19.95 -9.93 1.25
C ILE A 52 -18.79 -9.21 1.94
N SER A 53 -18.77 -9.18 3.27
CA SER A 53 -17.67 -8.56 4.04
C SER A 53 -16.37 -9.32 3.83
N SER A 54 -16.41 -10.65 3.81
CA SER A 54 -15.24 -11.49 3.54
C SER A 54 -14.69 -11.23 2.13
N GLU A 55 -15.54 -11.18 1.11
CA GLU A 55 -15.12 -10.95 -0.28
C GLU A 55 -14.48 -9.57 -0.45
N LEU A 56 -15.10 -8.53 0.13
CA LEU A 56 -14.56 -7.18 0.10
C LEU A 56 -13.19 -7.07 0.80
N LEU A 57 -13.00 -7.76 1.92
CA LEU A 57 -11.72 -7.75 2.63
C LEU A 57 -10.64 -8.56 1.90
N LEU A 58 -11.02 -9.64 1.21
CA LEU A 58 -10.10 -10.35 0.33
C LEU A 58 -9.65 -9.49 -0.86
N GLU A 59 -10.55 -8.69 -1.43
CA GLU A 59 -10.20 -7.72 -2.47
C GLU A 59 -9.13 -6.75 -1.96
N PHE A 60 -9.28 -6.20 -0.75
CA PHE A 60 -8.25 -5.32 -0.16
C PHE A 60 -6.94 -6.07 0.05
N SER A 61 -6.99 -7.31 0.54
CA SER A 61 -5.80 -8.16 0.68
C SER A 61 -5.02 -8.32 -0.63
N ASP A 62 -5.73 -8.55 -1.73
CA ASP A 62 -5.14 -8.69 -3.06
C ASP A 62 -4.56 -7.35 -3.57
N ASP A 63 -5.27 -6.24 -3.33
CA ASP A 63 -4.81 -4.89 -3.67
C ASP A 63 -3.50 -4.53 -2.95
N GLU A 64 -3.40 -4.78 -1.64
CA GLU A 64 -2.15 -4.52 -0.88
C GLU A 64 -0.98 -5.38 -1.37
N LYS A 65 -1.26 -6.61 -1.78
CA LYS A 65 -0.24 -7.46 -2.39
C LYS A 65 0.26 -6.87 -3.71
N ILE A 66 -0.64 -6.35 -4.54
CA ILE A 66 -0.30 -5.66 -5.79
C ILE A 66 0.50 -4.37 -5.51
N HIS A 67 0.17 -3.63 -4.45
CA HIS A 67 0.97 -2.49 -3.99
C HIS A 67 2.40 -2.92 -3.68
N ALA A 68 2.58 -3.97 -2.88
CA ALA A 68 3.89 -4.51 -2.52
C ALA A 68 4.70 -4.95 -3.75
N GLU A 69 4.09 -5.64 -4.71
CA GLU A 69 4.73 -6.11 -5.94
C GLU A 69 5.16 -4.92 -6.84
N SER A 70 4.31 -3.90 -6.93
CA SER A 70 4.59 -2.68 -7.70
C SER A 70 5.76 -1.89 -7.09
N LEU A 71 5.79 -1.77 -5.76
CA LEU A 71 6.89 -1.13 -5.03
C LEU A 71 8.20 -1.94 -5.15
N GLN A 72 8.13 -3.27 -5.08
CA GLN A 72 9.29 -4.15 -5.32
C GLN A 72 9.88 -3.97 -6.72
N THR A 73 9.02 -3.78 -7.72
CA THR A 73 9.44 -3.52 -9.10
C THR A 73 10.22 -2.21 -9.19
N ILE A 74 9.74 -1.13 -8.56
CA ILE A 74 10.47 0.14 -8.51
C ILE A 74 11.76 0.03 -7.70
N TYR A 75 11.73 -0.62 -6.53
CA TYR A 75 12.95 -0.86 -5.75
C TYR A 75 14.02 -1.56 -6.59
N SER A 76 13.63 -2.61 -7.31
CA SER A 76 14.56 -3.38 -8.15
C SER A 76 15.16 -2.53 -9.27
N LYS A 77 14.35 -1.69 -9.92
CA LYS A 77 14.80 -0.74 -10.95
C LYS A 77 15.80 0.29 -10.39
N LEU A 78 15.52 0.84 -9.20
CA LEU A 78 16.36 1.89 -8.61
C LEU A 78 17.65 1.33 -7.98
N LYS A 79 17.58 0.16 -7.35
CA LYS A 79 18.65 -0.43 -6.54
C LYS A 79 19.49 -1.46 -7.28
N GLY A 80 19.01 -1.92 -8.45
CA GLY A 80 19.67 -2.92 -9.29
C GLY A 80 19.64 -4.34 -8.73
N ARG A 81 18.80 -4.61 -7.72
CA ARG A 81 18.61 -5.94 -7.12
C ARG A 81 17.20 -6.06 -6.54
N SER A 82 16.67 -7.28 -6.48
CA SER A 82 15.41 -7.55 -5.78
C SER A 82 15.54 -7.37 -4.27
N TYR A 83 14.45 -6.94 -3.65
CA TYR A 83 14.29 -6.96 -2.20
C TYR A 83 13.79 -8.35 -1.78
N THR A 84 14.21 -8.82 -0.60
CA THR A 84 13.67 -10.04 0.01
C THR A 84 12.95 -9.62 1.29
N PRO A 85 11.60 -9.68 1.32
CA PRO A 85 10.84 -9.32 2.50
C PRO A 85 11.24 -10.13 3.74
N LYS A 86 11.11 -9.51 4.90
CA LYS A 86 11.27 -10.19 6.19
C LYS A 86 10.02 -11.02 6.47
N PRO A 87 10.12 -12.05 7.33
CA PRO A 87 8.94 -12.76 7.81
C PRO A 87 7.91 -11.78 8.38
N LEU A 88 6.64 -11.99 8.04
CA LEU A 88 5.54 -11.18 8.55
C LEU A 88 5.37 -11.39 10.05
N LEU A 89 4.86 -10.36 10.72
CA LEU A 89 4.46 -10.48 12.12
C LEU A 89 3.11 -11.21 12.19
N PRO A 90 2.88 -12.01 13.24
CA PRO A 90 1.57 -12.62 13.45
C PRO A 90 0.48 -11.56 13.55
N VAL A 91 -0.58 -11.73 12.77
CA VAL A 91 -1.76 -10.88 12.82
C VAL A 91 -2.55 -11.19 14.10
N GLN A 92 -2.97 -10.16 14.81
CA GLN A 92 -3.77 -10.28 16.03
C GLN A 92 -5.00 -9.40 15.90
N ILE A 93 -6.18 -10.03 15.76
CA ILE A 93 -7.46 -9.33 15.67
C ILE A 93 -8.30 -9.71 16.88
N ASN A 94 -8.47 -8.76 17.80
CA ASN A 94 -9.24 -8.99 19.03
C ASN A 94 -10.72 -8.65 18.85
N ASP A 95 -11.04 -7.65 18.04
CA ASP A 95 -12.39 -7.20 17.76
C ASP A 95 -12.49 -6.74 16.31
N PHE A 96 -13.42 -7.33 15.56
CA PHE A 96 -13.60 -7.08 14.14
C PHE A 96 -13.98 -5.61 13.84
N THR A 97 -14.86 -5.03 14.64
CA THR A 97 -15.33 -3.65 14.45
C THR A 97 -14.20 -2.65 14.72
N GLN A 98 -13.47 -2.83 15.82
CA GLN A 98 -12.32 -1.98 16.15
C GLN A 98 -11.21 -2.14 15.13
N ALA A 99 -10.97 -3.34 14.60
CA ALA A 99 -10.03 -3.57 13.51
C ALA A 99 -10.40 -2.75 12.26
N LEU A 100 -11.67 -2.77 11.83
CA LEU A 100 -12.14 -1.96 10.72
C LEU A 100 -11.96 -0.45 10.97
N ILE A 101 -12.30 0.03 12.17
CA ILE A 101 -12.11 1.45 12.53
C ILE A 101 -10.63 1.85 12.45
N GLN A 102 -9.73 1.01 12.97
CA GLN A 102 -8.29 1.24 12.90
C GLN A 102 -7.80 1.26 11.45
N ARG A 103 -8.33 0.37 10.59
CA ARG A 103 -7.97 0.36 9.18
C ARG A 103 -8.32 1.67 8.48
N ILE A 104 -9.48 2.29 8.75
CA ILE A 104 -9.80 3.62 8.17
C ILE A 104 -8.67 4.63 8.43
N GLU A 105 -8.09 4.64 9.63
CA GLU A 105 -6.98 5.54 9.96
C GLU A 105 -5.68 5.20 9.23
N VAL A 106 -5.39 3.91 9.04
CA VAL A 106 -4.23 3.42 8.29
C VAL A 106 -4.38 3.80 6.82
N GLU A 107 -5.48 3.40 6.17
CA GLU A 107 -5.77 3.70 4.76
C GLU A 107 -5.73 5.20 4.46
N THR A 108 -6.32 6.01 5.35
CA THR A 108 -6.30 7.48 5.20
C THR A 108 -4.89 8.06 5.32
N ARG A 109 -4.02 7.44 6.13
CA ARG A 109 -2.62 7.84 6.27
C ARG A 109 -1.83 7.46 5.03
N ASP A 110 -2.09 6.29 4.47
CA ASP A 110 -1.39 5.78 3.29
C ASP A 110 -1.81 6.51 2.02
N TYR A 111 -3.09 6.86 1.89
CA TYR A 111 -3.56 7.83 0.89
C TYR A 111 -2.74 9.13 0.92
N LYS A 112 -2.51 9.70 2.11
CA LYS A 112 -1.71 10.93 2.26
C LYS A 112 -0.23 10.70 1.99
N LYS A 113 0.34 9.58 2.47
CA LYS A 113 1.74 9.17 2.27
C LYS A 113 2.05 9.09 0.78
N TYR A 114 1.28 8.30 0.04
CA TYR A 114 1.44 8.13 -1.39
C TYR A 114 1.02 9.36 -2.19
N GLY A 115 0.03 10.12 -1.72
CA GLY A 115 -0.31 11.43 -2.27
C GLY A 115 0.87 12.43 -2.24
N LYS A 116 1.66 12.43 -1.17
CA LYS A 116 2.89 13.23 -1.09
C LYS A 116 3.94 12.72 -2.07
N HIS A 117 4.14 11.40 -2.14
CA HIS A 117 5.10 10.83 -3.09
C HIS A 117 4.73 11.12 -4.55
N TYR A 118 3.45 11.10 -4.91
CA TYR A 118 2.95 11.52 -6.22
C TYR A 118 3.35 12.96 -6.56
N LEU A 119 3.16 13.90 -5.63
CA LEU A 119 3.48 15.31 -5.88
C LEU A 119 4.99 15.57 -5.98
N ASP A 120 5.79 14.82 -5.23
CA ASP A 120 7.24 15.01 -5.12
C ASP A 120 8.04 14.16 -6.14
N ALA A 121 7.40 13.20 -6.81
CA ALA A 121 8.07 12.25 -7.69
C ALA A 121 8.67 12.92 -8.94
N PRO A 122 9.95 12.64 -9.26
CA PRO A 122 10.68 13.32 -10.35
C PRO A 122 10.40 12.77 -11.75
N THR A 123 9.68 11.65 -11.86
CA THR A 123 9.40 10.98 -13.14
C THR A 123 7.93 10.57 -13.20
N ASN A 124 7.38 10.55 -14.42
CA ASN A 124 6.00 10.12 -14.65
C ASN A 124 5.76 8.68 -14.17
N ASP A 125 6.69 7.76 -14.42
CA ASP A 125 6.59 6.38 -13.91
C ASP A 125 6.39 6.29 -12.40
N LEU A 126 7.06 7.16 -11.63
CA LEU A 126 6.91 7.20 -10.17
C LEU A 126 5.61 7.91 -9.79
N GLN A 127 5.24 8.99 -10.49
CA GLN A 127 3.96 9.66 -10.29
C GLN A 127 2.80 8.69 -10.52
N ASP A 128 2.77 7.99 -11.65
CA ASP A 128 1.72 7.04 -12.00
C ASP A 128 1.59 5.91 -10.98
N LEU A 129 2.72 5.37 -10.50
CA LEU A 129 2.72 4.38 -9.42
C LEU A 129 2.04 4.93 -8.16
N PHE A 130 2.52 6.06 -7.64
CA PHE A 130 2.01 6.60 -6.37
C PHE A 130 0.59 7.15 -6.51
N PHE A 131 0.19 7.57 -7.71
CA PHE A 131 -1.20 7.89 -8.02
C PHE A 131 -2.08 6.65 -7.95
N SER A 132 -1.66 5.54 -8.55
CA SER A 132 -2.43 4.29 -8.53
C SER A 132 -2.62 3.79 -7.11
N ILE A 133 -1.54 3.68 -6.33
CA ILE A 133 -1.60 3.17 -4.95
C ILE A 133 -2.50 4.07 -4.11
N ARG A 134 -2.26 5.39 -4.08
CA ARG A 134 -3.07 6.29 -3.23
C ARG A 134 -4.55 6.23 -3.58
N ASP A 135 -4.91 6.05 -4.85
CA ASP A 135 -6.31 6.04 -5.26
C ASP A 135 -7.03 4.81 -4.70
N ILE A 136 -6.34 3.67 -4.69
CA ILE A 136 -6.82 2.43 -4.07
C ILE A 136 -6.93 2.59 -2.54
N GLU A 137 -5.95 3.19 -1.85
CA GLU A 137 -6.08 3.42 -0.39
C GLU A 137 -7.27 4.32 -0.04
N ALA A 138 -7.55 5.31 -0.91
CA ALA A 138 -8.74 6.14 -0.74
C ALA A 138 -10.01 5.29 -0.89
N GLN A 139 -10.06 4.37 -1.85
CA GLN A 139 -11.17 3.45 -2.04
C GLN A 139 -11.33 2.51 -0.83
N HIS A 140 -10.25 1.95 -0.29
CA HIS A 140 -10.28 1.17 0.95
C HIS A 140 -10.94 1.98 2.09
N ALA A 141 -10.41 3.17 2.37
CA ALA A 141 -10.92 4.07 3.41
C ALA A 141 -12.41 4.43 3.23
N MET A 142 -12.88 4.58 1.98
CA MET A 142 -14.27 4.90 1.67
C MET A 142 -15.21 3.69 1.76
N ARG A 143 -14.71 2.47 1.55
CA ARG A 143 -15.51 1.23 1.53
C ARG A 143 -15.62 0.60 2.92
N ILE A 144 -14.65 0.78 3.81
CA ILE A 144 -14.74 0.25 5.20
C ILE A 144 -15.99 0.75 5.96
N PRO A 145 -16.42 2.03 5.87
CA PRO A 145 -17.67 2.47 6.47
C PRO A 145 -18.92 1.69 6.03
N ILE A 146 -18.93 1.15 4.81
CA ILE A 146 -20.03 0.30 4.31
C ILE A 146 -20.06 -1.02 5.09
N LEU A 147 -18.89 -1.61 5.36
CA LEU A 147 -18.75 -2.79 6.20
C LEU A 147 -19.27 -2.53 7.62
N LEU A 148 -18.94 -1.37 8.20
CA LEU A 148 -19.39 -0.99 9.54
C LEU A 148 -20.91 -0.84 9.64
N GLU A 149 -21.56 -0.26 8.63
CA GLU A 149 -23.03 -0.14 8.64
C GLU A 149 -23.72 -1.49 8.45
N ASP A 150 -23.19 -2.38 7.59
CA ASP A 150 -23.72 -3.75 7.45
C ASP A 150 -23.68 -4.53 8.77
N LEU A 151 -22.63 -4.35 9.58
CA LEU A 151 -22.56 -4.92 10.93
C LEU A 151 -23.65 -4.34 11.84
N ARG A 152 -23.85 -3.02 11.80
CA ARG A 152 -24.79 -2.32 12.67
C ARG A 152 -26.23 -2.76 12.45
N ASP A 153 -26.63 -2.95 11.20
CA ASP A 153 -28.00 -3.37 10.85
C ASP A 153 -28.31 -4.80 11.30
N ARG A 154 -27.29 -5.61 11.63
CA ARG A 154 -27.46 -6.99 12.11
C ARG A 154 -27.61 -7.11 13.63
N VAL A 155 -27.35 -6.04 14.39
CA VAL A 155 -27.50 -6.01 15.86
C VAL A 155 -28.86 -5.41 16.28
N LYS A 156 -29.69 -4.97 15.32
CA LYS A 156 -31.06 -4.49 15.54
C LYS A 156 -32.05 -5.65 15.52
#